data_AF-A0A0D2MJW5-F1
#
_entry.id   AF-A0A0D2MJW5-F1
#
_cell.length_a   1.000
_cell.length_b   1.000
_cell.length_c   1.000
_cell.angle_alpha   90.00
_cell.angle_beta   90.00
_cell.angle_gamma   90.00
#
_symmetry.space_group_name_H-M   'P 1'
#
loop_
_entity.id
_entity.type
_entity.pdbx_description
1 polymer ?
#
loop_
_entity_poly.entity_id
_entity_poly.type
_entity_poly.pdbx_seq_one_letter_code
_entity_poly.pdbx_strand_id
1 'polypeptide(L)'
;MSNDDASDLGVALPAAAAALSAEERAGLVNELKNKLQNLAGQHADVLETLSPNVRKRVEVLREIQSEHDELEKKFFEERAALEAKYQKLYEPLYTKRYEIVNGIVKVEGETNEAVMDEEGDKCVEEKGVPDFWQTAMKMNEILAEEISERDEGALKYLKDIKWSRNDDPKGFKLEFFFDSNPYFKNTVLTKTYHMVDDENEPILEKAIGTKIEWYPGKCLTQKVLKKKPKKGSKNAKPITKTENCESFFNFFNPPQIPEDDDIDDELAEELQDRMEHDYNIGSAIRDKLIPHAVSWFTGEAVQGNEYDGLESDYDSDDQDGDEDEDGDEEDEREERKGKKKRKCKCRPKSAC
;
A
#
# COMPACT_ATOMS: atom_id res chain seq x y z
N MET A 1 -34.08 -31.81 23.18
CA MET A 1 -34.43 -30.38 23.20
C MET A 1 -33.11 -29.66 23.40
N SER A 2 -32.50 -29.02 22.42
CA SER A 2 -32.96 -28.58 21.10
C SER A 2 -31.78 -28.67 20.11
N ASN A 3 -32.11 -28.80 18.82
CA ASN A 3 -31.18 -28.83 17.70
C ASN A 3 -30.62 -27.43 17.45
N ASP A 4 -29.31 -27.30 17.25
CA ASP A 4 -28.70 -26.13 16.62
C ASP A 4 -28.50 -26.42 15.12
N ASP A 5 -29.04 -25.51 14.34
CA ASP A 5 -29.12 -25.46 12.88
C ASP A 5 -27.77 -24.97 12.33
N ALA A 6 -27.07 -25.82 11.58
CA ALA A 6 -25.87 -25.47 10.85
C ALA A 6 -26.21 -25.41 9.36
N SER A 7 -26.80 -24.30 8.94
CA SER A 7 -26.98 -23.98 7.53
C SER A 7 -26.18 -22.73 7.18
N ASP A 8 -25.49 -22.85 6.05
CA ASP A 8 -25.05 -21.78 5.16
C ASP A 8 -23.57 -21.34 5.26
N LEU A 9 -22.71 -22.17 4.67
CA LEU A 9 -21.36 -21.81 4.21
C LEU A 9 -21.28 -22.17 2.72
N GLY A 10 -21.67 -21.22 1.86
CA GLY A 10 -21.55 -21.32 0.41
C GLY A 10 -20.33 -20.52 -0.07
N VAL A 11 -19.19 -21.19 -0.24
CA VAL A 11 -17.96 -20.63 -0.82
C VAL A 11 -17.93 -20.98 -2.32
N ALA A 12 -17.86 -19.99 -3.20
CA ALA A 12 -17.74 -20.19 -4.65
C ALA A 12 -16.27 -20.12 -5.15
N LEU A 13 -16.02 -20.77 -6.28
CA LEU A 13 -14.72 -21.17 -6.86
C LEU A 13 -14.40 -20.42 -8.18
N PRO A 14 -13.13 -20.44 -8.64
CA PRO A 14 -12.60 -19.57 -9.70
C PRO A 14 -13.13 -19.82 -11.12
N ALA A 15 -13.02 -18.78 -11.97
CA ALA A 15 -13.69 -18.55 -13.25
C ALA A 15 -13.32 -19.46 -14.46
N ALA A 16 -12.64 -20.59 -14.24
CA ALA A 16 -12.82 -21.72 -15.18
C ALA A 16 -14.25 -22.30 -15.10
N ALA A 17 -15.01 -21.95 -14.04
CA ALA A 17 -16.33 -22.46 -13.75
C ALA A 17 -17.53 -21.73 -14.38
N ALA A 18 -17.33 -20.62 -15.09
CA ALA A 18 -18.44 -19.91 -15.75
C ALA A 18 -18.98 -20.67 -16.99
N ALA A 19 -18.20 -21.58 -17.58
CA ALA A 19 -18.65 -22.52 -18.61
C ALA A 19 -19.17 -23.85 -18.04
N LEU A 20 -19.15 -24.00 -16.71
CA LEU A 20 -19.44 -25.25 -16.03
C LEU A 20 -20.89 -25.26 -15.51
N SER A 21 -21.58 -26.36 -15.78
CA SER A 21 -22.90 -26.68 -15.25
C SER A 21 -22.94 -26.67 -13.72
N ALA A 22 -24.14 -26.59 -13.14
CA ALA A 22 -24.30 -26.66 -11.69
C ALA A 22 -23.65 -27.92 -11.06
N GLU A 23 -23.57 -29.03 -11.81
CA GLU A 23 -22.87 -30.25 -11.39
C GLU A 23 -21.35 -30.09 -11.38
N GLU A 24 -20.78 -29.39 -12.35
CA GLU A 24 -19.34 -29.14 -12.43
C GLU A 24 -18.89 -28.09 -11.39
N ARG A 25 -19.72 -27.08 -11.08
CA ARG A 25 -19.53 -26.19 -9.92
C ARG A 25 -19.58 -26.94 -8.59
N ALA A 26 -20.57 -27.83 -8.42
CA ALA A 26 -20.64 -28.68 -7.24
C ALA A 26 -19.45 -29.64 -7.14
N GLY A 27 -18.93 -30.13 -8.27
CA GLY A 27 -17.71 -30.93 -8.36
C GLY A 27 -16.48 -30.17 -7.84
N LEU A 28 -16.30 -28.92 -8.29
CA LEU A 28 -15.22 -28.04 -7.85
C LEU A 28 -15.33 -27.65 -6.37
N VAL A 29 -16.54 -27.35 -5.87
CA VAL A 29 -16.78 -27.05 -4.44
C VAL A 29 -16.45 -28.25 -3.58
N ASN A 30 -16.83 -29.44 -4.03
CA ASN A 30 -16.44 -30.67 -3.35
C ASN A 30 -14.93 -30.93 -3.44
N GLU A 31 -14.28 -30.59 -4.55
CA GLU A 31 -12.83 -30.76 -4.71
C GLU A 31 -12.02 -29.77 -3.86
N LEU A 32 -12.48 -28.52 -3.74
CA LEU A 32 -11.88 -27.53 -2.85
C LEU A 32 -12.12 -27.87 -1.38
N LYS A 33 -13.34 -28.32 -1.04
CA LYS A 33 -13.67 -28.85 0.30
C LYS A 33 -12.83 -30.08 0.62
N ASN A 34 -12.63 -30.99 -0.33
CA ASN A 34 -11.75 -32.14 -0.17
C ASN A 34 -10.28 -31.72 -0.04
N LYS A 35 -9.82 -30.69 -0.76
CA LYS A 35 -8.46 -30.14 -0.61
C LYS A 35 -8.27 -29.47 0.75
N LEU A 36 -9.22 -28.66 1.20
CA LEU A 36 -9.23 -28.05 2.54
C LEU A 36 -9.31 -29.11 3.64
N GLN A 37 -10.16 -30.13 3.47
CA GLN A 37 -10.22 -31.29 4.38
C GLN A 37 -8.95 -32.15 4.33
N ASN A 38 -8.28 -32.24 3.18
CA ASN A 38 -6.98 -32.90 3.06
C ASN A 38 -5.85 -32.05 3.65
N LEU A 39 -5.88 -30.73 3.56
CA LEU A 39 -4.89 -29.83 4.19
C LEU A 39 -5.08 -29.79 5.71
N ALA A 40 -6.30 -29.55 6.18
CA ALA A 40 -6.65 -29.68 7.60
C ALA A 40 -6.40 -31.11 8.11
N GLY A 41 -6.69 -32.11 7.28
CA GLY A 41 -6.38 -33.51 7.51
C GLY A 41 -4.88 -33.78 7.58
N GLN A 42 -4.06 -33.20 6.70
CA GLN A 42 -2.59 -33.29 6.71
C GLN A 42 -2.00 -32.64 7.96
N HIS A 43 -2.53 -31.51 8.42
CA HIS A 43 -2.10 -30.89 9.69
C HIS A 43 -2.49 -31.73 10.92
N ALA A 44 -3.67 -32.37 10.91
CA ALA A 44 -4.03 -33.36 11.92
C ALA A 44 -3.18 -34.64 11.82
N ASP A 45 -2.84 -35.05 10.60
CA ASP A 45 -2.02 -36.22 10.25
C ASP A 45 -0.57 -36.04 10.72
N VAL A 46 -0.03 -34.80 10.74
CA VAL A 46 1.29 -34.54 11.35
C VAL A 46 1.26 -34.92 12.84
N LEU A 47 0.23 -34.60 13.62
CA LEU A 47 0.19 -34.98 15.05
C LEU A 47 -0.06 -36.47 15.25
N GLU A 48 -0.83 -37.08 14.35
CA GLU A 48 -1.18 -38.50 14.38
C GLU A 48 -0.03 -39.41 13.94
N THR A 49 0.83 -38.95 13.03
CA THR A 49 2.04 -39.64 12.55
C THR A 49 3.23 -39.53 13.52
N LEU A 50 3.20 -38.57 14.45
CA LEU A 50 4.26 -38.42 15.45
C LEU A 50 4.16 -39.49 16.54
N SER A 51 5.33 -39.99 16.97
CA SER A 51 5.41 -40.91 18.10
C SER A 51 4.84 -40.28 19.39
N PRO A 52 4.35 -41.07 20.36
CA PRO A 52 3.75 -40.54 21.59
C PRO A 52 4.66 -39.56 22.35
N ASN A 53 5.97 -39.83 22.38
CA ASN A 53 6.94 -38.95 23.04
C ASN A 53 7.11 -37.61 22.32
N VAL A 54 7.02 -37.61 20.98
CA VAL A 54 7.13 -36.38 20.19
C VAL A 54 5.85 -35.57 20.27
N ARG A 55 4.67 -36.22 20.24
CA ARG A 55 3.38 -35.54 20.46
C ARG A 55 3.35 -34.81 21.81
N LYS A 56 3.82 -35.47 22.87
CA LYS A 56 3.92 -34.83 24.20
C LYS A 56 4.85 -33.62 24.21
N ARG A 57 5.92 -33.62 23.42
CA ARG A 57 6.79 -32.45 23.25
C ARG A 57 6.07 -31.32 22.51
N VAL A 58 5.30 -31.64 21.47
CA VAL A 58 4.50 -30.64 20.73
C VAL A 58 3.40 -30.03 21.60
N GLU A 59 2.78 -30.82 22.48
CA GLU A 59 1.83 -30.30 23.48
C GLU A 59 2.49 -29.25 24.39
N VAL A 60 3.70 -29.51 24.90
CA VAL A 60 4.47 -28.52 25.67
C VAL A 60 4.84 -27.29 24.83
N LEU A 61 5.20 -27.47 23.56
CA LEU A 61 5.49 -26.33 22.67
C LEU A 61 4.23 -25.46 22.44
N ARG A 62 3.04 -26.06 22.39
CA ARG A 62 1.78 -25.31 22.30
C ARG A 62 1.48 -24.53 23.57
N GLU A 63 1.79 -25.07 24.75
CA GLU A 63 1.68 -24.34 26.01
C GLU A 63 2.61 -23.12 26.01
N ILE A 64 3.86 -23.29 25.56
CA ILE A 64 4.82 -22.18 25.40
C ILE A 64 4.32 -21.13 24.39
N GLN A 65 3.72 -21.56 23.27
CA GLN A 65 3.14 -20.64 22.29
C GLN A 65 2.01 -19.83 22.93
N SER A 66 1.12 -20.48 23.68
CA SER A 66 0.05 -19.77 24.40
C SER A 66 0.60 -18.73 25.39
N GLU A 67 1.69 -19.03 26.10
CA GLU A 67 2.36 -18.06 26.98
C GLU A 67 2.96 -16.89 26.18
N HIS A 68 3.51 -17.15 24.99
CA HIS A 68 4.01 -16.11 24.09
C HIS A 68 2.87 -15.19 23.61
N ASP A 69 1.76 -15.76 23.13
CA ASP A 69 0.60 -15.02 22.62
C ASP A 69 -0.01 -14.12 23.72
N GLU A 70 -0.01 -14.58 24.98
CA GLU A 70 -0.43 -13.75 26.12
C GLU A 70 0.49 -12.55 26.38
N LEU A 71 1.80 -12.70 26.15
CA LEU A 71 2.76 -11.59 26.27
C LEU A 71 2.64 -10.63 25.10
N GLU A 72 2.46 -11.15 23.89
CA GLU A 72 2.25 -10.36 22.68
C GLU A 72 0.98 -9.51 22.76
N LYS A 73 -0.12 -10.06 23.29
CA LYS A 73 -1.33 -9.29 23.58
C LYS A 73 -1.04 -8.09 24.50
N LYS A 74 -0.27 -8.29 25.57
CA LYS A 74 0.11 -7.19 26.49
C LYS A 74 0.99 -6.17 25.78
N PHE A 75 1.93 -6.61 24.94
CA PHE A 75 2.75 -5.72 24.12
C PHE A 75 1.89 -4.82 23.22
N PHE A 76 0.89 -5.38 22.54
CA PHE A 76 -0.01 -4.58 21.70
C PHE A 76 -0.88 -3.61 22.51
N GLU A 77 -1.39 -4.01 23.68
CA GLU A 77 -2.11 -3.12 24.58
C GLU A 77 -1.24 -1.94 25.05
N GLU A 78 0.00 -2.21 25.46
CA GLU A 78 0.96 -1.18 25.88
C GLU A 78 1.37 -0.27 24.72
N ARG A 79 1.62 -0.83 23.53
CA ARG A 79 1.92 -0.07 22.30
C ARG A 79 0.77 0.87 21.95
N ALA A 80 -0.46 0.38 21.95
CA ALA A 80 -1.64 1.18 21.65
C ALA A 80 -1.83 2.33 22.66
N ALA A 81 -1.62 2.06 23.94
CA ALA A 81 -1.65 3.08 24.99
C ALA A 81 -0.54 4.13 24.82
N LEU A 82 0.66 3.70 24.42
CA LEU A 82 1.81 4.57 24.16
C LEU A 82 1.56 5.48 22.95
N GLU A 83 1.09 4.92 21.84
CA GLU A 83 0.71 5.66 20.64
C GLU A 83 -0.37 6.71 20.95
N ALA A 84 -1.42 6.31 21.68
CA ALA A 84 -2.49 7.23 22.09
C ALA A 84 -1.98 8.37 23.00
N LYS A 85 -1.00 8.10 23.86
CA LYS A 85 -0.33 9.12 24.67
C LYS A 85 0.42 10.12 23.79
N TYR A 86 1.24 9.64 22.85
CA TYR A 86 2.04 10.52 21.99
C TYR A 86 1.19 11.30 20.98
N GLN A 87 0.11 10.72 20.48
CA GLN A 87 -0.84 11.43 19.63
C GLN A 87 -1.36 12.72 20.30
N LYS A 88 -1.75 12.64 21.58
CA LYS A 88 -2.17 13.81 22.37
C LYS A 88 -1.06 14.84 22.57
N LEU A 89 0.21 14.41 22.60
CA LEU A 89 1.36 15.31 22.69
C LEU A 89 1.67 15.99 21.36
N TYR A 90 1.38 15.34 20.22
CA TYR A 90 1.56 15.90 18.88
C TYR A 90 0.44 16.87 18.47
N GLU A 91 -0.79 16.65 18.91
CA GLU A 91 -1.95 17.53 18.63
C GLU A 91 -1.68 19.05 18.80
N PRO A 92 -1.09 19.54 19.92
CA PRO A 92 -0.78 20.96 20.06
C PRO A 92 0.30 21.45 19.08
N LEU A 93 1.24 20.58 18.67
CA LEU A 93 2.25 20.92 17.68
C LEU A 93 1.63 21.05 16.27
N TYR A 94 0.75 20.11 15.91
CA TYR A 94 0.02 20.19 14.64
C TYR A 94 -0.94 21.38 14.60
N THR A 95 -1.56 21.72 15.72
CA THR A 95 -2.40 22.93 15.83
C THR A 95 -1.57 24.20 15.60
N LYS A 96 -0.39 24.31 16.21
CA LYS A 96 0.53 25.43 15.95
C LYS A 96 0.98 25.48 14.49
N ARG A 97 1.32 24.33 13.89
CA ARG A 97 1.65 24.26 12.45
C ARG A 97 0.49 24.79 11.61
N TYR A 98 -0.73 24.35 11.90
CA TYR A 98 -1.93 24.83 11.21
C TYR A 98 -2.09 26.34 11.31
N GLU A 99 -1.94 26.91 12.51
CA GLU A 99 -2.04 28.36 12.73
C GLU A 99 -1.00 29.15 11.92
N ILE A 100 0.23 28.66 11.83
CA ILE A 100 1.31 29.29 11.05
C ILE A 100 1.05 29.14 9.55
N VAL A 101 0.78 27.92 9.07
CA VAL A 101 0.54 27.62 7.65
C VAL A 101 -0.64 28.44 7.11
N ASN A 102 -1.66 28.69 7.92
CA ASN A 102 -2.83 29.48 7.52
C ASN A 102 -2.72 30.99 7.87
N GLY A 103 -1.59 31.45 8.43
CA GLY A 103 -1.36 32.86 8.76
C GLY A 103 -2.28 33.41 9.83
N ILE A 104 -2.78 32.57 10.74
CA ILE A 104 -3.64 32.94 11.87
C ILE A 104 -2.80 33.63 12.96
N VAL A 105 -1.57 33.17 13.15
CA VAL A 105 -0.61 33.69 14.13
C VAL A 105 0.60 34.24 13.40
N LYS A 106 1.04 35.44 13.78
CA LYS A 106 2.30 36.02 13.30
C LYS A 106 3.49 35.41 14.03
N VAL A 107 4.54 35.08 13.29
CA VAL A 107 5.75 34.47 13.87
C VAL A 107 6.76 35.55 14.24
N GLU A 108 7.51 35.33 15.32
CA GLU A 108 8.56 36.25 15.77
C GLU A 108 9.64 36.41 14.69
N GLY A 109 9.85 37.64 14.21
CA GLY A 109 10.77 37.95 13.12
C GLY A 109 10.12 38.17 11.74
N GLU A 110 8.81 37.95 11.61
CA GLU A 110 8.05 38.26 10.38
C GLU A 110 8.03 39.79 10.14
N THR A 111 8.77 40.26 9.14
CA THR A 111 8.71 41.64 8.65
C THR A 111 7.52 41.79 7.70
N ASN A 112 6.74 42.87 7.81
CA ASN A 112 5.71 43.20 6.83
C ASN A 112 6.39 43.69 5.53
N GLU A 113 7.10 42.82 4.81
CA GLU A 113 7.61 43.13 3.48
C GLU A 113 6.50 42.86 2.48
N ALA A 114 5.72 43.90 2.17
CA ALA A 114 4.89 43.89 0.98
C ALA A 114 5.83 43.73 -0.22
N VAL A 115 5.82 42.55 -0.85
CA VAL A 115 6.52 42.30 -2.10
C VAL A 115 5.91 43.25 -3.14
N MET A 116 6.65 44.28 -3.53
CA MET A 116 6.21 45.24 -4.54
C MET A 116 6.34 44.57 -5.91
N ASP A 117 5.21 44.34 -6.58
CA ASP A 117 5.20 43.90 -7.97
C ASP A 117 5.56 45.09 -8.89
N GLU A 118 6.33 44.86 -9.96
CA GLU A 118 6.84 45.92 -10.85
C GLU A 118 5.74 46.67 -11.64
N GLU A 119 4.46 46.27 -11.52
CA GLU A 119 3.33 46.84 -12.27
C GLU A 119 2.24 47.53 -11.44
N GLY A 120 2.42 47.73 -10.13
CA GLY A 120 1.55 48.60 -9.34
C GLY A 120 0.08 48.14 -9.24
N ASP A 121 -0.19 46.84 -9.30
CA ASP A 121 -1.47 46.24 -8.86
C ASP A 121 -1.32 45.70 -7.42
N LYS A 122 -2.44 45.63 -6.70
CA LYS A 122 -2.45 45.39 -5.24
C LYS A 122 -1.70 44.10 -4.87
N CYS A 123 -0.66 44.23 -4.05
CA CYS A 123 -0.02 43.11 -3.36
C CYS A 123 -1.08 42.28 -2.65
N VAL A 124 -1.24 41.02 -3.05
CA VAL A 124 -1.96 40.04 -2.23
C VAL A 124 -1.08 39.84 -0.99
N GLU A 125 -1.55 40.24 0.19
CA GLU A 125 -0.88 39.85 1.43
C GLU A 125 -0.77 38.32 1.42
N GLU A 126 0.45 37.78 1.30
CA GLU A 126 0.70 36.35 1.43
C GLU A 126 0.41 35.97 2.88
N LYS A 127 -0.82 35.49 3.12
CA LYS A 127 -1.24 35.02 4.44
C LYS A 127 -0.75 33.59 4.64
N GLY A 128 0.11 33.41 5.64
CA GLY A 128 0.60 32.09 6.02
C GLY A 128 1.65 31.57 5.05
N VAL A 129 1.60 30.28 4.76
CA VAL A 129 2.51 29.60 3.84
C VAL A 129 1.69 29.10 2.64
N PRO A 130 1.69 29.84 1.52
CA PRO A 130 0.93 29.45 0.33
C PRO A 130 1.31 28.06 -0.18
N ASP A 131 0.31 27.34 -0.70
CA ASP A 131 0.49 26.03 -1.34
C ASP A 131 1.25 24.98 -0.48
N PHE A 132 1.28 25.13 0.85
CA PHE A 132 2.06 24.29 1.77
C PHE A 132 1.78 22.79 1.59
N TRP A 133 0.53 22.37 1.73
CA TRP A 133 0.15 20.97 1.60
C TRP A 133 0.26 20.46 0.17
N GLN A 134 -0.09 21.28 -0.81
CA GLN A 134 0.07 20.92 -2.22
C GLN A 134 1.55 20.60 -2.53
N THR A 135 2.46 21.47 -2.10
CA THR A 135 3.90 21.32 -2.32
C THR A 135 4.43 20.10 -1.58
N ALA A 136 4.07 19.94 -0.29
CA ALA A 136 4.48 18.79 0.51
C ALA A 136 4.00 17.45 -0.10
N MET A 137 2.76 17.39 -0.59
CA MET A 137 2.23 16.19 -1.25
C MET A 137 2.95 15.90 -2.57
N LYS A 138 3.28 16.92 -3.38
CA LYS A 138 4.01 16.74 -4.64
C LYS A 138 5.47 16.32 -4.46
N MET A 139 6.06 16.58 -3.30
CA MET A 139 7.42 16.12 -2.99
C MET A 139 7.45 14.66 -2.51
N ASN A 140 6.31 14.11 -2.10
CA ASN A 140 6.21 12.70 -1.72
C ASN A 140 5.94 11.86 -2.97
N GLU A 141 6.84 10.93 -3.29
CA GLU A 141 6.81 10.13 -4.54
C GLU A 141 5.47 9.42 -4.75
N ILE A 142 4.95 8.74 -3.72
CA ILE A 142 3.67 8.00 -3.78
C ILE A 142 2.51 8.94 -4.10
N LEU A 143 2.49 10.14 -3.52
CA LEU A 143 1.41 11.11 -3.74
C LEU A 143 1.57 11.89 -5.04
N ALA A 144 2.81 12.14 -5.47
CA ALA A 144 3.11 12.86 -6.69
C ALA A 144 2.55 12.15 -7.93
N GLU A 145 2.62 10.81 -7.95
CA GLU A 145 2.05 9.97 -9.02
C GLU A 145 0.53 10.09 -9.14
N GLU A 146 -0.15 10.33 -8.02
CA GLU A 146 -1.62 10.46 -7.97
C GLU A 146 -2.10 11.88 -8.32
N ILE A 147 -1.25 12.90 -8.21
CA ILE A 147 -1.62 14.30 -8.42
C ILE A 147 -1.43 14.69 -9.87
N SER A 148 -2.55 14.89 -10.58
CA SER A 148 -2.52 15.45 -11.93
C SER A 148 -2.48 16.98 -11.91
N GLU A 149 -2.02 17.60 -13.01
CA GLU A 149 -2.00 19.07 -13.17
C GLU A 149 -3.37 19.73 -12.94
N ARG A 150 -4.47 19.01 -13.16
CA ARG A 150 -5.83 19.54 -12.96
C ARG A 150 -6.23 19.60 -11.49
N ASP A 151 -5.61 18.77 -10.65
CA ASP A 151 -5.89 18.70 -9.22
C ASP A 151 -5.23 19.84 -8.46
N GLU A 152 -4.10 20.33 -8.97
CA GLU A 152 -3.29 21.38 -8.38
C GLU A 152 -4.12 22.58 -7.94
N GLY A 153 -4.97 23.11 -8.83
CA GLY A 153 -5.78 24.29 -8.52
C GLY A 153 -6.77 24.08 -7.38
N ALA A 154 -7.24 22.86 -7.14
CA ALA A 154 -8.09 22.53 -6.00
C ALA A 154 -7.26 22.29 -4.73
N LEU A 155 -6.08 21.68 -4.86
CA LEU A 155 -5.15 21.43 -3.74
C LEU A 155 -4.59 22.72 -3.13
N LYS A 156 -4.54 23.84 -3.87
CA LYS A 156 -4.22 25.17 -3.29
C LYS A 156 -5.11 25.60 -2.14
N TYR A 157 -6.33 25.06 -2.09
CA TYR A 157 -7.30 25.37 -1.04
C TYR A 157 -7.19 24.41 0.15
N LEU A 158 -6.24 23.48 0.16
CA LEU A 158 -6.03 22.53 1.25
C LEU A 158 -5.33 23.23 2.43
N LYS A 159 -6.04 23.34 3.54
CA LYS A 159 -5.63 24.06 4.75
C LYS A 159 -4.89 23.18 5.75
N ASP A 160 -5.35 21.94 5.87
CA ASP A 160 -4.83 20.97 6.83
C ASP A 160 -5.13 19.54 6.41
N ILE A 161 -4.28 18.63 6.87
CA ILE A 161 -4.50 17.18 6.80
C ILE A 161 -4.30 16.61 8.20
N LYS A 162 -5.34 15.95 8.70
CA LYS A 162 -5.30 15.29 10.01
C LYS A 162 -5.59 13.81 9.85
N TRP A 163 -5.15 13.05 10.83
CA TRP A 163 -5.55 11.66 10.98
C TRP A 163 -6.00 11.37 12.41
N SER A 164 -6.90 10.41 12.56
CA SER A 164 -7.38 9.90 13.84
C SER A 164 -7.48 8.38 13.79
N ARG A 165 -7.21 7.72 14.92
CA ARG A 165 -7.46 6.28 15.08
C ARG A 165 -8.95 6.07 15.36
N ASN A 166 -9.51 5.03 14.75
CA ASN A 166 -10.84 4.52 15.06
C ASN A 166 -10.67 3.21 15.84
N ASP A 167 -11.40 3.07 16.95
CA ASP A 167 -11.35 1.87 17.79
C ASP A 167 -12.45 0.86 17.43
N ASP A 168 -13.59 1.32 16.90
CA ASP A 168 -14.73 0.47 16.52
C ASP A 168 -15.55 1.09 15.35
N PRO A 169 -15.51 0.50 14.13
CA PRO A 169 -14.58 -0.56 13.71
C PRO A 169 -13.14 -0.06 13.75
N LYS A 170 -12.19 -0.98 14.02
CA LYS A 170 -10.76 -0.65 14.10
C LYS A 170 -10.26 -0.05 12.80
N GLY A 171 -9.31 0.89 12.90
CA GLY A 171 -8.62 1.45 11.75
C GLY A 171 -8.26 2.91 11.94
N PHE A 172 -8.27 3.69 10.86
CA PHE A 172 -7.96 5.12 10.93
C PHE A 172 -8.69 5.93 9.88
N LYS A 173 -8.83 7.22 10.18
CA LYS A 173 -9.50 8.19 9.33
C LYS A 173 -8.57 9.35 9.01
N LEU A 174 -8.43 9.67 7.74
CA LEU A 174 -7.79 10.88 7.21
C LEU A 174 -8.85 11.95 6.95
N GLU A 175 -8.55 13.19 7.30
CA GLU A 175 -9.41 14.35 7.14
C GLU A 175 -8.64 15.48 6.45
N PHE A 176 -9.13 15.89 5.29
CA PHE A 176 -8.56 16.94 4.45
C PHE A 176 -9.46 18.16 4.53
N PHE A 177 -8.94 19.24 5.14
CA PHE A 177 -9.70 20.46 5.38
C PHE A 177 -9.46 21.45 4.26
N PHE A 178 -10.52 21.82 3.54
CA PHE A 178 -10.45 22.75 2.43
C PHE A 178 -11.10 24.08 2.77
N ASP A 179 -10.51 25.14 2.24
CA ASP A 179 -11.17 26.43 2.13
C ASP A 179 -12.32 26.39 1.13
N SER A 180 -13.19 27.41 1.22
CA SER A 180 -14.18 27.66 0.18
C SER A 180 -13.46 27.83 -1.16
N ASN A 181 -13.74 26.92 -2.08
CA ASN A 181 -13.02 26.79 -3.35
C ASN A 181 -14.00 26.71 -4.54
N PRO A 182 -13.55 26.96 -5.77
CA PRO A 182 -14.41 26.98 -6.95
C PRO A 182 -14.69 25.59 -7.54
N TYR A 183 -14.26 24.50 -6.89
CA TYR A 183 -14.33 23.14 -7.43
C TYR A 183 -15.46 22.31 -6.83
N PHE A 184 -15.59 22.31 -5.50
CA PHE A 184 -16.60 21.54 -4.78
C PHE A 184 -17.08 22.27 -3.52
N LYS A 185 -18.21 21.82 -2.96
CA LYS A 185 -18.84 22.43 -1.78
C LYS A 185 -18.27 21.95 -0.45
N ASN A 186 -17.70 20.75 -0.42
CA ASN A 186 -17.20 20.13 0.80
C ASN A 186 -16.11 20.98 1.45
N THR A 187 -16.22 21.21 2.76
CA THR A 187 -15.17 21.84 3.57
C THR A 187 -14.20 20.81 4.14
N VAL A 188 -14.64 19.55 4.25
CA VAL A 188 -13.81 18.43 4.70
C VAL A 188 -14.07 17.25 3.78
N LEU A 189 -13.01 16.68 3.22
CA LEU A 189 -13.03 15.38 2.56
C LEU A 189 -12.37 14.37 3.50
N THR A 190 -13.01 13.22 3.68
CA THR A 190 -12.55 12.18 4.59
C THR A 190 -12.34 10.86 3.87
N LYS A 191 -11.32 10.12 4.30
CA LYS A 191 -11.01 8.75 3.88
C LYS A 191 -10.83 7.91 5.13
N THR A 192 -11.56 6.81 5.24
CA THR A 192 -11.55 5.93 6.41
C THR A 192 -11.15 4.53 5.96
N TYR A 193 -10.20 3.93 6.65
CA TYR A 193 -9.80 2.53 6.48
C TYR A 193 -10.29 1.75 7.69
N HIS A 194 -11.08 0.70 7.44
CA HIS A 194 -11.45 -0.28 8.44
C HIS A 194 -10.47 -1.45 8.34
N MET A 195 -9.89 -1.80 9.47
CA MET A 195 -8.90 -2.85 9.63
C MET A 195 -9.48 -3.94 10.52
N VAL A 196 -9.21 -5.18 10.17
CA VAL A 196 -9.47 -6.33 11.02
C VAL A 196 -8.15 -6.70 11.69
N ASP A 197 -8.18 -6.84 13.01
CA ASP A 197 -7.04 -7.39 13.74
C ASP A 197 -7.04 -8.90 13.48
N ASP A 198 -6.15 -9.34 12.61
CA ASP A 198 -5.70 -10.73 12.58
C ASP A 198 -4.55 -10.91 13.59
N GLU A 199 -4.28 -12.15 14.00
CA GLU A 199 -3.42 -12.47 15.15
C GLU A 199 -2.01 -11.85 15.07
N ASN A 200 -1.53 -11.45 13.89
CA ASN A 200 -0.18 -10.88 13.70
C ASN A 200 -0.13 -9.52 12.97
N GLU A 201 -1.04 -9.24 12.02
CA GLU A 201 -1.01 -8.01 11.21
C GLU A 201 -2.41 -7.45 10.95
N PRO A 202 -2.62 -6.12 11.02
CA PRO A 202 -3.90 -5.52 10.69
C PRO A 202 -4.18 -5.63 9.19
N ILE A 203 -5.23 -6.36 8.83
CA ILE A 203 -5.65 -6.58 7.44
C ILE A 203 -6.66 -5.51 7.04
N LEU A 204 -6.51 -4.91 5.87
CA LEU A 204 -7.48 -3.97 5.33
C LEU A 204 -8.77 -4.70 4.95
N GLU A 205 -9.89 -4.39 5.63
CA GLU A 205 -11.20 -4.91 5.30
C GLU A 205 -11.93 -4.03 4.28
N LYS A 206 -11.92 -2.71 4.51
CA LYS A 206 -12.67 -1.78 3.66
C LYS A 206 -12.11 -0.37 3.70
N ALA A 207 -12.17 0.31 2.57
CA ALA A 207 -11.92 1.74 2.46
C ALA A 207 -13.22 2.51 2.15
N ILE A 208 -13.46 3.61 2.85
CA ILE A 208 -14.63 4.47 2.70
C ILE A 208 -14.16 5.91 2.45
N GLY A 209 -14.51 6.45 1.29
CA GLY A 209 -14.20 7.83 0.95
C GLY A 209 -15.43 8.74 0.93
N THR A 210 -15.19 10.04 1.02
CA THR A 210 -16.25 11.07 0.99
C THR A 210 -16.66 11.36 -0.44
N LYS A 211 -17.97 11.28 -0.73
CA LYS A 211 -18.51 11.73 -2.00
C LYS A 211 -18.30 13.24 -2.18
N ILE A 212 -17.56 13.63 -3.20
CA ILE A 212 -17.27 15.03 -3.52
C ILE A 212 -18.45 15.67 -4.24
N GLU A 213 -18.92 16.79 -3.70
CA GLU A 213 -20.00 17.61 -4.26
C GLU A 213 -19.45 18.67 -5.23
N TRP A 214 -19.04 18.21 -6.41
CA TRP A 214 -18.50 19.05 -7.47
C TRP A 214 -19.49 20.12 -7.95
N TYR A 215 -18.99 21.33 -8.19
CA TYR A 215 -19.73 22.34 -8.94
C TYR A 215 -19.87 21.95 -10.42
N PRO A 216 -20.89 22.47 -11.13
CA PRO A 216 -21.11 22.15 -12.53
C PRO A 216 -19.87 22.39 -13.41
N GLY A 217 -19.40 21.33 -14.08
CA GLY A 217 -18.24 21.39 -14.98
C GLY A 217 -16.87 21.48 -14.28
N LYS A 218 -16.83 21.27 -12.96
CA LYS A 218 -15.60 21.33 -12.15
C LYS A 218 -15.13 19.97 -11.64
N CYS A 219 -15.81 18.90 -12.02
CA CYS A 219 -15.41 17.53 -11.69
C CYS A 219 -14.03 17.22 -12.27
N LEU A 220 -13.06 16.95 -11.39
CA LEU A 220 -11.67 16.69 -11.80
C LEU A 220 -11.44 15.21 -12.15
N THR A 221 -12.24 14.31 -11.58
CA THR A 221 -12.19 12.87 -11.80
C THR A 221 -12.81 12.42 -13.13
N GLN A 222 -13.44 13.33 -13.87
CA GLN A 222 -14.12 13.03 -15.12
C GLN A 222 -13.85 14.06 -16.22
N LYS A 223 -13.63 13.60 -17.45
CA LYS A 223 -13.50 14.43 -18.66
C LYS A 223 -14.78 14.35 -19.49
N VAL A 224 -15.25 15.52 -19.94
CA VAL A 224 -16.45 15.65 -20.77
C VAL A 224 -16.07 15.74 -22.25
N LEU A 225 -16.30 14.66 -23.00
CA LEU A 225 -16.05 14.59 -24.44
C LEU A 225 -17.33 14.92 -25.23
N LYS A 226 -17.29 16.02 -25.99
CA LYS A 226 -18.38 16.39 -26.91
C LYS A 226 -18.18 15.69 -28.26
N LYS A 227 -19.04 14.72 -28.60
CA LYS A 227 -19.05 14.12 -29.95
C LYS A 227 -19.90 14.99 -30.90
N LYS A 228 -19.35 15.29 -32.09
CA LYS A 228 -20.12 15.93 -33.16
C LYS A 228 -21.25 14.98 -33.59
N PRO A 229 -22.48 15.47 -33.80
CA PRO A 229 -23.58 14.64 -34.27
C PRO A 229 -23.26 14.03 -35.64
N LYS A 230 -23.71 12.79 -35.89
CA LYS A 230 -23.53 12.12 -37.18
C LYS A 230 -24.11 12.98 -38.31
N LYS A 231 -23.35 13.14 -39.39
CA LYS A 231 -23.69 13.91 -40.59
C LYS A 231 -24.96 13.32 -41.22
N GLY A 232 -26.12 13.93 -40.99
CA GLY A 232 -27.41 13.49 -41.52
C GLY A 232 -28.63 13.78 -40.64
N SER A 233 -28.46 14.00 -39.33
CA SER A 233 -29.59 14.32 -38.44
C SER A 233 -29.82 15.82 -38.33
N LYS A 234 -30.91 16.32 -38.93
CA LYS A 234 -31.25 17.76 -38.99
C LYS A 234 -31.62 18.40 -37.65
N ASN A 235 -31.63 17.67 -36.53
CA ASN A 235 -31.94 18.21 -35.19
C ASN A 235 -31.32 17.39 -34.02
N ALA A 236 -30.10 16.85 -34.17
CA ALA A 236 -29.47 16.09 -33.08
C ALA A 236 -28.73 17.01 -32.10
N LYS A 237 -29.20 17.06 -30.84
CA LYS A 237 -28.44 17.67 -29.72
C LYS A 237 -27.06 16.99 -29.61
N PRO A 238 -25.98 17.74 -29.30
CA PRO A 238 -24.66 17.15 -29.08
C PRO A 238 -24.72 16.11 -27.97
N ILE A 239 -24.22 14.90 -28.24
CA ILE A 239 -24.13 13.83 -27.25
C ILE A 239 -22.84 14.07 -26.45
N THR A 240 -23.02 14.33 -25.16
CA THR A 240 -21.94 14.51 -24.21
C THR A 240 -21.63 13.15 -23.59
N LYS A 241 -20.43 12.60 -23.84
CA LYS A 241 -19.94 11.39 -23.16
C LYS A 241 -18.99 11.82 -22.06
N THR A 242 -19.17 11.32 -20.85
CA THR A 242 -18.27 11.52 -19.72
C THR A 242 -17.39 10.29 -19.56
N GLU A 243 -16.10 10.48 -19.32
CA GLU A 243 -15.11 9.42 -19.15
C GLU A 243 -14.28 9.69 -17.89
N ASN A 244 -14.02 8.64 -17.10
CA ASN A 244 -13.17 8.77 -15.92
C ASN A 244 -11.73 9.03 -16.34
N CYS A 245 -10.97 9.71 -15.49
CA CYS A 245 -9.58 10.05 -15.75
C CYS A 245 -8.81 10.13 -14.44
N GLU A 246 -7.49 10.01 -14.54
CA GLU A 246 -6.56 10.19 -13.43
C GLU A 246 -6.74 11.54 -12.77
N SER A 247 -6.83 11.49 -11.44
CA SER A 247 -7.03 12.61 -10.53
C SER A 247 -6.82 12.11 -9.11
N PHE A 248 -6.08 12.86 -8.30
CA PHE A 248 -5.88 12.56 -6.87
C PHE A 248 -7.21 12.38 -6.15
N PHE A 249 -8.26 13.11 -6.57
CA PHE A 249 -9.58 13.05 -5.94
C PHE A 249 -10.30 11.71 -6.14
N ASN A 250 -9.79 10.81 -6.99
CA ASN A 250 -10.25 9.41 -7.05
C ASN A 250 -9.95 8.67 -5.74
N PHE A 251 -8.96 9.11 -4.94
CA PHE A 251 -8.66 8.59 -3.62
C PHE A 251 -9.87 8.61 -2.66
N PHE A 252 -10.81 9.54 -2.84
CA PHE A 252 -12.05 9.61 -2.06
C PHE A 252 -13.19 8.74 -2.62
N ASN A 253 -12.93 7.98 -3.68
CA ASN A 253 -13.83 7.00 -4.25
C ASN A 253 -13.09 5.65 -4.37
N PRO A 254 -12.77 5.01 -3.23
CA PRO A 254 -11.95 3.81 -3.21
C PRO A 254 -12.61 2.64 -3.97
N PRO A 255 -11.81 1.66 -4.43
CA PRO A 255 -12.32 0.42 -4.99
C PRO A 255 -13.32 -0.22 -4.03
N GLN A 256 -14.43 -0.73 -4.58
CA GLN A 256 -15.43 -1.46 -3.81
C GLN A 256 -15.21 -2.94 -4.00
N ILE A 257 -15.25 -3.70 -2.91
CA ILE A 257 -15.29 -5.16 -2.95
C ILE A 257 -16.68 -5.56 -3.45
N PRO A 258 -16.80 -6.22 -4.62
CA PRO A 258 -18.09 -6.75 -5.07
C PRO A 258 -18.64 -7.74 -4.05
N GLU A 259 -19.95 -7.72 -3.82
CA GLU A 259 -20.63 -8.66 -2.93
C GLU A 259 -20.81 -10.05 -3.56
N ASP A 260 -20.63 -10.16 -4.89
CA ASP A 260 -20.74 -11.40 -5.64
C ASP A 260 -19.38 -12.10 -5.71
N ASP A 261 -19.32 -13.35 -5.28
CA ASP A 261 -18.12 -14.21 -5.31
C ASP A 261 -17.70 -14.64 -6.75
N ASP A 262 -18.42 -14.19 -7.78
CA ASP A 262 -18.20 -14.53 -9.20
C ASP A 262 -17.22 -13.56 -9.91
N ILE A 263 -16.27 -12.98 -9.17
CA ILE A 263 -15.16 -12.20 -9.76
C ILE A 263 -14.15 -13.20 -10.35
N ASP A 264 -13.74 -13.01 -11.60
CA ASP A 264 -12.65 -13.82 -12.14
C ASP A 264 -11.32 -13.52 -11.43
N ASP A 265 -10.41 -14.49 -11.42
CA ASP A 265 -9.14 -14.39 -10.67
C ASP A 265 -8.30 -13.18 -11.10
N GLU A 266 -8.32 -12.83 -12.39
CA GLU A 266 -7.59 -11.69 -12.95
C GLU A 266 -8.15 -10.36 -12.44
N LEU A 267 -9.47 -10.22 -12.39
CA LEU A 267 -10.15 -9.04 -11.85
C LEU A 267 -10.04 -8.95 -10.32
N ALA A 268 -9.96 -10.09 -9.63
CA ALA A 268 -9.70 -10.15 -8.20
C ALA A 268 -8.28 -9.67 -7.86
N GLU A 269 -7.26 -10.12 -8.60
CA GLU A 269 -5.89 -9.64 -8.48
C GLU A 269 -5.80 -8.13 -8.78
N GLU A 270 -6.40 -7.64 -9.87
CA GLU A 270 -6.42 -6.19 -10.20
C GLU A 270 -7.17 -5.37 -9.12
N LEU A 271 -8.20 -5.93 -8.49
CA LEU A 271 -8.88 -5.27 -7.38
C LEU A 271 -8.00 -5.21 -6.14
N GLN A 272 -7.30 -6.30 -5.81
CA GLN A 272 -6.39 -6.37 -4.69
C GLN A 272 -5.24 -5.35 -4.85
N ASP A 273 -4.59 -5.32 -6.01
CA ASP A 273 -3.52 -4.36 -6.31
C ASP A 273 -3.98 -2.90 -6.14
N ARG A 274 -5.19 -2.58 -6.62
CA ARG A 274 -5.76 -1.24 -6.46
C ARG A 274 -6.10 -0.90 -5.01
N MET A 275 -6.55 -1.88 -4.22
CA MET A 275 -6.83 -1.69 -2.80
C MET A 275 -5.54 -1.51 -1.99
N GLU A 276 -4.52 -2.29 -2.29
CA GLU A 276 -3.20 -2.16 -1.67
C GLU A 276 -2.56 -0.81 -2.02
N HIS A 277 -2.61 -0.40 -3.28
CA HIS A 277 -2.14 0.92 -3.71
C HIS A 277 -2.88 2.05 -2.99
N ASP A 278 -4.21 1.98 -2.92
CA ASP A 278 -5.03 2.94 -2.18
C ASP A 278 -4.67 3.00 -0.69
N TYR A 279 -4.36 1.86 -0.07
CA TYR A 279 -3.90 1.79 1.31
C TYR A 279 -2.49 2.36 1.47
N ASN A 280 -1.57 2.08 0.54
CA ASN A 280 -0.21 2.60 0.54
C ASN A 280 -0.21 4.13 0.50
N ILE A 281 -1.09 4.73 -0.31
CA ILE A 281 -1.32 6.19 -0.31
C ILE A 281 -1.80 6.66 1.07
N GLY A 282 -2.83 6.02 1.63
CA GLY A 282 -3.38 6.39 2.94
C GLY A 282 -2.36 6.28 4.09
N SER A 283 -1.58 5.20 4.08
CA SER A 283 -0.49 4.94 5.02
C SER A 283 0.64 5.97 4.88
N ALA A 284 1.06 6.28 3.65
CA ALA A 284 2.05 7.32 3.40
C ALA A 284 1.61 8.70 3.93
N ILE A 285 0.33 9.05 3.79
CA ILE A 285 -0.21 10.30 4.35
C ILE A 285 -0.14 10.27 5.88
N ARG A 286 -0.58 9.17 6.51
CA ARG A 286 -0.62 9.01 7.97
C ARG A 286 0.77 9.02 8.60
N ASP A 287 1.68 8.22 8.07
CA ASP A 287 2.94 7.86 8.73
C ASP A 287 4.12 8.71 8.26
N LYS A 288 4.09 9.22 7.02
CA LYS A 288 5.20 10.00 6.44
C LYS A 288 4.82 11.47 6.26
N LEU A 289 3.72 11.77 5.58
CA LEU A 289 3.38 13.15 5.22
C LEU A 289 2.98 13.98 6.45
N ILE A 290 2.01 13.54 7.24
CA ILE A 290 1.51 14.33 8.37
C ILE A 290 2.59 14.59 9.42
N PRO A 291 3.42 13.61 9.84
CA PRO A 291 4.47 13.86 10.84
C PRO A 291 5.60 14.74 10.32
N HIS A 292 5.96 14.62 9.04
CA HIS A 292 7.12 15.29 8.43
C HIS A 292 6.74 16.34 7.37
N ALA A 293 5.54 16.92 7.46
CA ALA A 293 4.99 17.81 6.41
C ALA A 293 5.92 18.98 6.05
N VAL A 294 6.63 19.54 7.03
CA VAL A 294 7.59 20.64 6.80
C VAL A 294 8.80 20.14 6.01
N SER A 295 9.36 18.97 6.35
CA SER A 295 10.48 18.37 5.62
C SER A 295 10.10 17.96 4.20
N TRP A 296 8.84 17.54 3.97
CA TRP A 296 8.31 17.34 2.62
C TRP A 296 8.16 18.66 1.87
N PHE A 297 7.66 19.71 2.53
CA PHE A 297 7.55 21.04 1.93
C PHE A 297 8.90 21.64 1.55
N THR A 298 9.92 21.51 2.41
CA THR A 298 11.28 22.04 2.17
C THR A 298 12.12 21.13 1.27
N GLY A 299 11.68 19.90 1.00
CA GLY A 299 12.40 18.89 0.21
C GLY A 299 13.49 18.13 0.98
N GLU A 300 13.67 18.39 2.27
CA GLU A 300 14.62 17.67 3.14
C GLU A 300 14.28 16.19 3.28
N ALA A 301 12.98 15.85 3.26
CA ALA A 301 12.52 14.46 3.37
C ALA A 301 12.96 13.59 2.18
N VAL A 302 13.12 14.20 0.99
CA VAL A 302 13.59 13.51 -0.22
C VAL A 302 15.11 13.25 -0.12
N GLN A 303 15.86 14.25 0.35
CA GLN A 303 17.32 14.17 0.47
C GLN A 303 17.78 13.18 1.55
N GLY A 304 17.03 13.06 2.65
CA GLY A 304 17.33 12.09 3.71
C GLY A 304 17.17 10.62 3.27
N ASN A 305 16.29 10.36 2.30
CA ASN A 305 16.02 9.01 1.79
C ASN A 305 17.09 8.54 0.78
N GLU A 306 17.81 9.45 0.14
CA GLU A 306 18.90 9.14 -0.79
C GLU A 306 20.17 8.63 -0.07
N TYR A 307 20.36 9.01 1.20
CA TYR A 307 21.49 8.54 2.01
C TYR A 307 21.25 7.15 2.65
N ASP A 308 19.99 6.73 2.80
CA ASP A 308 19.61 5.42 3.34
C ASP A 308 19.78 4.29 2.31
N GLY A 309 19.94 4.63 1.03
CA GLY A 309 20.29 3.70 -0.05
C GLY A 309 21.79 3.36 -0.14
N LEU A 310 22.62 3.87 0.77
CA LEU A 310 24.06 3.59 0.86
C LEU A 310 24.42 2.72 2.07
N GLU A 311 23.49 1.91 2.58
CA GLU A 311 23.85 0.84 3.51
C GLU A 311 24.65 -0.25 2.79
N SER A 312 25.97 -0.22 3.03
CA SER A 312 26.70 -1.43 3.47
C SER A 312 26.94 -2.53 2.42
N ASP A 313 27.65 -2.23 1.33
CA ASP A 313 28.48 -3.24 0.66
C ASP A 313 29.82 -3.36 1.44
N TYR A 314 29.74 -3.82 2.69
CA TYR A 314 30.92 -4.27 3.42
C TYR A 314 31.28 -5.66 2.87
N ASP A 315 31.97 -5.68 1.74
CA ASP A 315 32.77 -6.83 1.33
C ASP A 315 33.83 -7.05 2.41
N SER A 316 33.54 -7.97 3.32
CA SER A 316 34.40 -8.34 4.44
C SER A 316 35.56 -9.18 3.92
N ASP A 317 36.53 -8.52 3.30
CA ASP A 317 37.91 -9.04 3.20
C ASP A 317 38.60 -8.89 4.57
N ASP A 318 38.87 -10.02 5.24
CA ASP A 318 40.09 -10.26 6.04
C ASP A 318 40.06 -11.72 6.55
N GLN A 319 40.90 -12.65 6.08
CA GLN A 319 42.37 -12.81 6.17
C GLN A 319 42.79 -13.82 7.28
N ASP A 320 43.41 -14.90 6.78
CA ASP A 320 44.60 -15.61 7.26
C ASP A 320 44.59 -16.50 8.52
N GLY A 321 45.23 -17.66 8.35
CA GLY A 321 45.66 -18.57 9.41
C GLY A 321 46.29 -19.86 8.88
N ASP A 322 47.49 -19.75 8.30
CA ASP A 322 48.41 -20.87 8.01
C ASP A 322 48.63 -21.78 9.24
N GLU A 323 48.61 -23.10 9.03
CA GLU A 323 49.47 -24.04 9.76
C GLU A 323 49.95 -25.15 8.80
N ASP A 324 51.21 -25.04 8.39
CA ASP A 324 52.02 -26.12 7.84
C ASP A 324 52.29 -27.17 8.94
N GLU A 325 52.25 -28.48 8.61
CA GLU A 325 53.31 -29.42 9.00
C GLU A 325 53.21 -30.77 8.26
N ASP A 326 54.39 -31.22 7.84
CA ASP A 326 54.70 -32.39 7.01
C ASP A 326 54.39 -33.76 7.67
N GLY A 327 54.26 -34.81 6.84
CA GLY A 327 54.21 -36.19 7.35
C GLY A 327 54.02 -37.30 6.31
N ASP A 328 55.09 -37.60 5.57
CA ASP A 328 55.57 -38.88 5.02
C ASP A 328 54.65 -40.10 4.67
N GLU A 329 54.98 -40.62 3.47
CA GLU A 329 55.20 -42.03 3.08
C GLU A 329 54.04 -43.04 2.85
N GLU A 330 54.05 -43.56 1.59
CA GLU A 330 53.86 -44.96 1.13
C GLU A 330 52.56 -45.71 1.57
N ASP A 331 51.83 -46.49 0.76
CA ASP A 331 52.19 -47.31 -0.39
C ASP A 331 50.89 -47.94 -0.99
N GLU A 332 51.05 -48.54 -2.17
CA GLU A 332 50.33 -49.69 -2.75
C GLU A 332 49.00 -49.57 -3.55
N ARG A 333 49.21 -49.81 -4.87
CA ARG A 333 48.58 -50.83 -5.77
C ARG A 333 47.24 -50.52 -6.47
N GLU A 334 47.31 -50.36 -7.80
CA GLU A 334 46.85 -51.29 -8.88
C GLU A 334 45.34 -51.18 -9.18
N GLU A 335 44.80 -51.20 -10.41
CA GLU A 335 45.22 -51.78 -11.68
C GLU A 335 44.41 -51.14 -12.84
N ARG A 336 45.09 -50.81 -13.95
CA ARG A 336 44.79 -51.14 -15.37
C ARG A 336 43.49 -50.76 -16.14
N LYS A 337 43.79 -50.34 -17.39
CA LYS A 337 43.09 -50.42 -18.71
C LYS A 337 42.13 -49.26 -19.05
N GLY A 338 42.21 -48.59 -20.21
CA GLY A 338 43.11 -48.72 -21.36
C GLY A 338 42.73 -47.80 -22.53
N LYS A 339 43.72 -47.55 -23.40
CA LYS A 339 43.67 -47.34 -24.86
C LYS A 339 42.53 -46.47 -25.46
N LYS A 340 42.87 -45.33 -26.06
CA LYS A 340 43.20 -45.18 -27.50
C LYS A 340 43.51 -43.72 -27.90
N LYS A 341 44.58 -43.59 -28.68
CA LYS A 341 45.09 -42.39 -29.37
C LYS A 341 44.04 -41.73 -30.28
N ARG A 342 44.18 -40.42 -30.51
CA ARG A 342 44.36 -39.80 -31.85
C ARG A 342 44.72 -38.31 -31.75
N LYS A 343 45.98 -37.98 -32.10
CA LYS A 343 46.44 -36.63 -32.48
C LYS A 343 46.63 -36.63 -34.00
N CYS A 344 46.13 -35.62 -34.71
CA CYS A 344 46.94 -34.61 -35.41
C CYS A 344 46.14 -33.83 -36.45
N LYS A 345 46.54 -32.56 -36.56
CA LYS A 345 46.01 -31.47 -37.37
C LYS A 345 46.42 -31.59 -38.86
N CYS A 346 45.74 -30.73 -39.61
CA CYS A 346 45.56 -30.56 -41.04
C CYS A 346 46.76 -30.60 -42.01
N ARG A 347 46.34 -30.89 -43.25
CA ARG A 347 47.01 -31.11 -44.55
C ARG A 347 47.61 -29.86 -45.22
N PRO A 348 48.42 -30.05 -46.28
CA PRO A 348 49.23 -29.02 -46.94
C PRO A 348 48.46 -28.25 -48.04
N LYS A 349 49.04 -27.14 -48.51
CA LYS A 349 48.66 -26.48 -49.78
C LYS A 349 49.94 -26.16 -50.58
N SER A 350 49.99 -26.65 -51.81
CA SER A 350 50.86 -26.16 -52.88
C SER A 350 50.00 -26.08 -54.13
N ALA A 351 49.95 -24.95 -54.82
CA ALA A 351 49.32 -24.87 -56.13
C ALA A 351 50.01 -23.76 -56.94
N CYS A 352 50.46 -24.12 -58.14
CA CYS A 352 50.28 -23.26 -59.30
C CYS A 352 48.95 -23.65 -59.93
#